data_AF-A0A8S1QN38-F1
#
_entry.id   AF-A0A8S1QN38-F1
#
_cell.length_a   1.000
_cell.length_b   1.000
_cell.length_c   1.000
_cell.angle_alpha   90.00
_cell.angle_beta   90.00
_cell.angle_gamma   90.00
#
_symmetry.space_group_name_H-M   'P 1'
#
loop_
_entity.id
_entity.type
_entity.pdbx_description
1 polymer ?
#
loop_
_entity_poly.entity_id
_entity_poly.type
_entity_poly.pdbx_seq_one_letter_code
_entity_poly.pdbx_strand_id
1 'polypeptide(L)'
;MDNKSKQMKKYCNIQKLEIDFVKVTDINKNLEVEKTNLLNQMSMQLDQKYKEHQEAMIKLQDENQQQINEISAQLQQKEEENLQFKKLLEYKTEEIINLKKQNEEDKLKITNLENKKNTEIIEINKRLNQKDSELQIIQRQLDYFNQVYSKQYQSQIQQFSKTLIFSNTYKHSNCQVSEGGKVVESNGSYLSCLCDQAIPKTGKIQFAFQIINIGCCFVGIGYRDFLQKNNYQSYGNGGQYSISSDRYTCSHHNKQIDGRPSQSTFSFTINDIIIVEVSIEMKYIKWRKYSNSQEMAQLELDTSISQELYPCVCLYNSKVKILDNILI
;
A
#
# COMPACT_ATOMS: atom_id res chain seq x y z
N MET A 1 -107.22 48.01 -117.37
CA MET A 1 -105.92 47.70 -116.71
C MET A 1 -104.81 48.17 -117.63
N ASP A 2 -104.10 49.22 -117.25
CA ASP A 2 -103.19 49.99 -118.11
C ASP A 2 -101.80 49.32 -118.25
N ASN A 3 -101.38 49.07 -119.49
CA ASN A 3 -100.11 48.42 -119.86
C ASN A 3 -98.89 49.23 -119.36
N LYS A 4 -99.04 50.56 -119.20
CA LYS A 4 -98.04 51.43 -118.56
C LYS A 4 -97.81 51.11 -117.08
N SER A 5 -98.86 50.74 -116.34
CA SER A 5 -98.74 50.40 -114.91
C SER A 5 -97.95 49.10 -114.67
N LYS A 6 -98.09 48.11 -115.57
CA LYS A 6 -97.29 46.88 -115.54
C LYS A 6 -95.81 47.13 -115.87
N GLN A 7 -95.51 48.00 -116.84
CA GLN A 7 -94.14 48.39 -117.17
C GLN A 7 -93.47 49.21 -116.05
N MET A 8 -94.19 50.14 -115.43
CA MET A 8 -93.67 50.93 -114.30
C MET A 8 -93.34 50.05 -113.08
N LYS A 9 -94.22 49.10 -112.73
CA LYS A 9 -93.95 48.10 -111.68
C LYS A 9 -92.73 47.22 -112.00
N LYS A 10 -92.56 46.82 -113.26
CA LYS A 10 -91.40 46.03 -113.69
C LYS A 10 -90.10 46.85 -113.57
N TYR A 11 -90.12 48.12 -113.95
CA TYR A 11 -88.98 49.03 -113.80
C TYR A 11 -88.63 49.29 -112.32
N CYS A 12 -89.62 49.56 -111.46
CA CYS A 12 -89.39 49.68 -110.01
C CYS A 12 -88.84 48.38 -109.39
N ASN A 13 -89.29 47.21 -109.85
CA ASN A 13 -88.76 45.93 -109.39
C ASN A 13 -87.31 45.70 -109.84
N ILE A 14 -86.95 46.09 -111.07
CA ILE A 14 -85.58 45.99 -111.58
C ILE A 14 -84.66 46.93 -110.80
N GLN A 15 -85.04 48.19 -110.58
CA GLN A 15 -84.25 49.13 -109.78
C GLN A 15 -84.07 48.63 -108.33
N LYS A 16 -85.10 48.02 -107.75
CA LYS A 16 -85.01 47.41 -106.41
C LYS A 16 -84.02 46.24 -106.40
N LEU A 17 -84.07 45.37 -107.42
CA LEU A 17 -83.12 44.26 -107.57
C LEU A 17 -81.68 44.75 -107.79
N GLU A 18 -81.47 45.83 -108.53
CA GLU A 18 -80.15 46.45 -108.71
C GLU A 18 -79.60 46.99 -107.39
N ILE A 19 -80.43 47.68 -106.59
CA ILE A 19 -80.07 48.17 -105.26
C ILE A 19 -79.75 46.99 -104.32
N ASP A 20 -80.57 45.94 -104.33
CA ASP A 20 -80.35 44.76 -103.50
C ASP A 20 -79.08 43.99 -103.94
N PHE A 21 -78.78 43.93 -105.24
CA PHE A 21 -77.56 43.33 -105.76
C PHE A 21 -76.28 44.09 -105.33
N VAL A 22 -76.32 45.43 -105.35
CA VAL A 22 -75.22 46.25 -104.83
C VAL A 22 -75.02 46.00 -103.33
N LYS A 23 -76.10 45.98 -102.54
CA LYS A 23 -76.03 45.66 -101.10
C LYS A 23 -75.45 44.28 -100.82
N VAL A 24 -75.87 43.26 -101.57
CA VAL A 24 -75.31 41.90 -101.43
C VAL A 24 -73.82 41.88 -101.77
N THR A 25 -73.40 42.63 -102.78
CA THR A 25 -72.00 42.74 -103.18
C THR A 25 -71.16 43.43 -102.09
N ASP A 26 -71.67 44.49 -101.47
CA ASP A 26 -71.01 45.20 -100.38
C ASP A 26 -70.94 44.34 -99.11
N ILE A 27 -72.01 43.61 -98.77
CA ILE A 27 -72.00 42.63 -97.68
C ILE A 27 -70.93 41.57 -97.94
N ASN A 28 -70.86 41.03 -99.16
CA ASN A 28 -69.89 39.99 -99.50
C ASN A 28 -68.45 40.51 -99.42
N LYS A 29 -68.19 41.75 -99.85
CA LYS A 29 -66.88 42.40 -99.66
C LYS A 29 -66.52 42.56 -98.18
N ASN A 30 -67.47 43.02 -97.36
CA ASN A 30 -67.24 43.18 -95.93
C ASN A 30 -66.97 41.83 -95.24
N LEU A 31 -67.71 40.78 -95.62
CA LEU A 31 -67.50 39.42 -95.11
C LEU A 31 -66.12 38.86 -95.51
N GLU A 32 -65.64 39.09 -96.72
CA GLU A 32 -64.29 38.68 -97.12
C GLU A 32 -63.22 39.43 -96.33
N VAL A 33 -63.38 40.73 -96.09
CA VAL A 33 -62.47 41.51 -95.23
C VAL A 33 -62.48 40.99 -93.79
N GLU A 34 -63.65 40.73 -93.22
CA GLU A 34 -63.80 40.19 -91.86
C GLU A 34 -63.17 38.81 -91.73
N LYS A 35 -63.39 37.93 -92.72
CA LYS A 35 -62.77 36.60 -92.82
C LYS A 35 -61.25 36.70 -92.89
N THR A 36 -60.70 37.59 -93.73
CA THR A 36 -59.24 37.82 -93.79
C THR A 36 -58.70 38.33 -92.46
N ASN A 37 -59.39 39.27 -91.81
CA ASN A 37 -58.98 39.78 -90.50
C ASN A 37 -58.99 38.68 -89.43
N LEU A 38 -60.02 37.83 -89.41
CA LEU A 38 -60.11 36.71 -88.47
C LEU A 38 -59.02 35.67 -88.73
N LEU A 39 -58.75 35.33 -90.00
CA LEU A 39 -57.64 34.44 -90.39
C LEU A 39 -56.29 34.99 -89.93
N ASN A 40 -56.03 36.28 -90.12
CA ASN A 40 -54.80 36.92 -89.66
C ASN A 40 -54.68 36.89 -88.12
N GLN A 41 -55.77 37.19 -87.40
CA GLN A 41 -55.79 37.11 -85.93
C GLN A 41 -55.54 35.69 -85.42
N MET A 42 -56.19 34.68 -86.02
CA MET A 42 -55.97 33.28 -85.68
C MET A 42 -54.54 32.84 -85.99
N SER A 43 -53.97 33.26 -87.12
CA SER A 43 -52.58 32.97 -87.47
C SER A 43 -51.61 33.56 -86.43
N MET A 44 -51.79 34.82 -86.07
CA MET A 44 -50.96 35.47 -85.04
C MET A 44 -51.07 34.78 -83.68
N GLN A 45 -52.27 34.37 -83.27
CA GLN A 45 -52.48 33.64 -82.02
C GLN A 45 -51.82 32.26 -82.04
N LEU A 46 -51.88 31.55 -83.17
CA LEU A 46 -51.23 30.25 -83.35
C LEU A 46 -49.71 30.40 -83.28
N ASP A 47 -49.13 31.38 -83.97
CA ASP A 47 -47.69 31.65 -83.95
C ASP A 47 -47.21 32.01 -82.54
N GLN A 48 -47.97 32.85 -81.82
CA GLN A 48 -47.68 33.19 -80.43
C GLN A 48 -47.76 31.97 -79.51
N LYS A 49 -48.80 31.14 -79.64
CA LYS A 49 -48.95 29.91 -78.84
C LYS A 49 -47.84 28.89 -79.14
N TYR A 50 -47.44 28.80 -80.39
CA TYR A 50 -46.33 27.94 -80.80
C TYR A 50 -45.01 28.40 -80.17
N LYS A 51 -44.75 29.72 -80.17
CA LYS A 51 -43.57 30.30 -79.53
C LYS A 51 -43.56 30.09 -78.01
N GLU A 52 -44.69 30.35 -77.34
CA GLU A 52 -44.84 30.09 -75.89
C GLU A 52 -44.58 28.62 -75.55
N HIS A 53 -45.07 27.69 -76.38
CA HIS A 53 -44.84 26.27 -76.19
C HIS A 53 -43.36 25.88 -76.38
N GLN A 54 -42.68 26.43 -77.38
CA GLN A 54 -41.24 26.22 -77.60
C GLN A 54 -40.40 26.76 -76.42
N GLU A 55 -40.69 27.96 -75.95
CA GLU A 55 -40.01 28.57 -74.79
C GLU A 55 -40.22 27.73 -73.52
N ALA A 56 -41.44 27.24 -73.29
CA ALA A 56 -41.74 26.36 -72.16
C ALA A 56 -40.99 25.01 -72.24
N MET A 57 -40.87 24.44 -73.45
CA MET A 57 -40.11 23.20 -73.67
C MET A 57 -38.62 23.39 -73.42
N ILE A 58 -38.03 24.49 -73.91
CA ILE A 58 -36.61 24.80 -73.67
C ILE A 58 -36.36 24.98 -72.17
N LYS A 59 -37.23 25.74 -71.50
CA LYS A 59 -37.11 25.95 -70.05
C LYS A 59 -37.19 24.64 -69.26
N LEU A 60 -38.11 23.75 -69.63
CA LEU A 60 -38.24 22.43 -69.00
C LEU A 60 -37.00 21.56 -69.26
N GLN A 61 -36.43 21.63 -70.46
CA GLN A 61 -35.21 20.91 -70.81
C GLN A 61 -34.01 21.41 -70.00
N ASP A 62 -33.88 22.73 -69.83
CA ASP A 62 -32.81 23.34 -69.03
C ASP A 62 -32.95 22.96 -67.55
N GLU A 63 -34.17 23.03 -66.99
CA GLU A 63 -34.46 22.62 -65.60
C GLU A 63 -34.12 21.14 -65.37
N ASN A 64 -34.51 20.25 -66.30
CA ASN A 64 -34.18 18.83 -66.21
C ASN A 64 -32.67 18.59 -66.33
N GLN A 65 -31.98 19.30 -67.23
CA GLN A 65 -30.54 19.15 -67.39
C GLN A 65 -29.79 19.62 -66.14
N GLN A 66 -30.25 20.69 -65.50
CA GLN A 66 -29.69 21.14 -64.23
C GLN A 66 -29.88 20.10 -63.14
N GLN A 67 -31.07 19.52 -63.00
CA GLN A 67 -31.33 18.46 -62.02
C GLN A 67 -30.47 17.22 -62.27
N ILE A 68 -30.29 16.82 -63.53
CA ILE A 68 -29.40 15.71 -63.90
C ILE A 68 -27.97 16.01 -63.45
N ASN A 69 -27.46 17.21 -63.72
CA ASN A 69 -26.11 17.60 -63.33
C ASN A 69 -25.93 17.62 -61.80
N GLU A 70 -26.91 18.12 -61.06
CA GLU A 70 -26.91 18.13 -59.59
C GLU A 70 -26.89 16.70 -59.02
N ILE A 71 -27.73 15.81 -59.55
CA ILE A 71 -27.78 14.40 -59.13
C ILE A 71 -26.45 13.70 -59.47
N SER A 72 -25.87 13.95 -60.65
CA SER A 72 -24.58 13.38 -61.04
C SER A 72 -23.44 13.83 -60.11
N ALA A 73 -23.41 15.11 -59.74
CA ALA A 73 -22.42 15.62 -58.80
C ALA A 73 -22.54 14.97 -57.41
N GLN A 74 -23.78 14.82 -56.92
CA GLN A 74 -24.03 14.15 -55.63
C GLN A 74 -23.64 12.66 -55.66
N LEU A 75 -23.92 11.96 -56.76
CA LEU A 75 -23.51 10.56 -56.95
C LEU A 75 -21.99 10.42 -56.92
N GLN A 76 -21.27 11.27 -57.66
CA GLN A 76 -19.81 11.23 -57.69
C GLN A 76 -19.21 11.50 -56.29
N GLN A 77 -19.76 12.48 -55.55
CA GLN A 77 -19.33 12.72 -54.17
C GLN A 77 -19.56 11.49 -53.28
N LYS A 78 -20.71 10.82 -53.40
CA LYS A 78 -21.02 9.62 -52.62
C LYS A 78 -20.13 8.43 -52.97
N GLU A 79 -19.74 8.29 -54.23
CA GLU A 79 -18.77 7.28 -54.65
C GLU A 79 -17.38 7.52 -54.04
N GLU A 80 -16.93 8.79 -54.00
CA GLU A 80 -15.68 9.16 -53.36
C GLU A 80 -15.70 8.92 -51.85
N GLU A 81 -16.78 9.31 -51.17
CA GLU A 81 -16.99 9.02 -49.74
C GLU A 81 -16.94 7.50 -49.47
N ASN A 82 -17.64 6.70 -50.28
CA ASN A 82 -17.67 5.25 -50.13
C ASN A 82 -16.27 4.62 -50.36
N LEU A 83 -15.51 5.12 -51.33
CA LEU A 83 -14.14 4.69 -51.55
C LEU A 83 -13.23 5.00 -50.35
N GLN A 84 -13.41 6.17 -49.71
CA GLN A 84 -12.68 6.52 -48.48
C GLN A 84 -13.07 5.59 -47.33
N PHE A 85 -14.36 5.31 -47.14
CA PHE A 85 -14.82 4.37 -46.12
C PHE A 85 -14.25 2.98 -46.32
N LYS A 86 -14.19 2.49 -47.57
CA LYS A 86 -13.60 1.17 -47.89
C LYS A 86 -12.12 1.11 -47.51
N LYS A 87 -11.34 2.12 -47.87
CA LYS A 87 -9.90 2.19 -47.50
C LYS A 87 -9.71 2.22 -45.98
N LEU A 88 -10.56 2.97 -45.27
CA LEU A 88 -10.50 3.02 -43.80
C LEU A 88 -10.84 1.65 -43.18
N LEU A 89 -11.81 0.94 -43.73
CA LEU A 89 -12.22 -0.38 -43.27
C LEU A 89 -11.12 -1.43 -43.49
N GLU A 90 -10.44 -1.38 -44.64
CA GLU A 90 -9.27 -2.22 -44.93
C GLU A 90 -8.15 -1.97 -43.92
N TYR A 91 -7.76 -0.71 -43.69
CA TYR A 91 -6.76 -0.33 -42.71
C TYR A 91 -7.12 -0.80 -41.29
N LYS A 92 -8.36 -0.59 -40.86
CA LYS A 92 -8.82 -1.03 -39.52
C LYS A 92 -8.85 -2.55 -39.38
N THR A 93 -9.12 -3.26 -40.47
CA THR A 93 -9.08 -4.73 -40.49
C THR A 93 -7.66 -5.24 -40.29
N GLU A 94 -6.67 -4.64 -40.96
CA GLU A 94 -5.25 -4.98 -40.77
C GLU A 94 -4.77 -4.68 -39.34
N GLU A 95 -5.16 -3.53 -38.78
CA GLU A 95 -4.85 -3.15 -37.40
C GLU A 95 -5.38 -4.21 -36.41
N ILE A 96 -6.63 -4.66 -36.58
CA ILE A 96 -7.24 -5.72 -35.76
C ILE A 96 -6.48 -7.04 -35.89
N ILE A 97 -6.07 -7.43 -37.11
CA ILE A 97 -5.31 -8.66 -37.34
C ILE A 97 -3.96 -8.60 -36.62
N ASN A 98 -3.26 -7.46 -36.69
CA ASN A 98 -1.98 -7.28 -36.02
C ASN A 98 -2.12 -7.32 -34.50
N LEU A 99 -3.15 -6.67 -33.94
CA LEU A 99 -3.45 -6.73 -32.50
C LEU A 99 -3.78 -8.14 -32.03
N LYS A 100 -4.50 -8.94 -32.84
CA LYS A 100 -4.79 -10.34 -32.53
C LYS A 100 -3.51 -11.19 -32.46
N LYS A 101 -2.61 -11.04 -33.43
CA LYS A 101 -1.31 -11.74 -33.43
C LYS A 101 -0.49 -11.38 -32.21
N GLN A 102 -0.39 -10.08 -31.88
CA GLN A 102 0.34 -9.62 -30.70
C GLN A 102 -0.22 -10.22 -29.41
N ASN A 103 -1.55 -10.28 -29.28
CA ASN A 103 -2.20 -10.86 -28.11
C ASN A 103 -1.92 -12.37 -27.97
N GLU A 104 -1.85 -13.11 -29.08
CA GLU A 104 -1.48 -14.53 -29.06
C GLU A 104 -0.02 -14.74 -28.63
N GLU A 105 0.90 -13.91 -29.12
CA GLU A 105 2.30 -13.94 -28.68
C GLU A 105 2.46 -13.63 -27.19
N ASP A 106 1.72 -12.63 -26.70
CA ASP A 106 1.80 -12.23 -25.29
C ASP A 106 1.18 -13.28 -24.36
N LYS A 107 0.10 -13.95 -24.78
CA LYS A 107 -0.44 -15.13 -24.09
C LYS A 107 0.60 -16.25 -23.98
N LEU A 108 1.32 -16.54 -25.07
CA LEU A 108 2.36 -17.57 -25.05
C LEU A 108 3.51 -17.20 -24.11
N LYS A 109 3.93 -15.94 -24.08
CA LYS A 109 4.96 -15.44 -23.15
C LYS A 109 4.52 -15.59 -21.70
N ILE A 110 3.28 -15.25 -21.37
CA ILE A 110 2.72 -15.38 -20.01
C ILE A 110 2.74 -16.86 -19.58
N THR A 111 2.23 -17.77 -20.41
CA THR A 111 2.23 -19.22 -20.11
C THR A 111 3.65 -19.75 -19.86
N ASN A 112 4.64 -19.31 -20.66
CA ASN A 112 6.03 -19.72 -20.49
C ASN A 112 6.63 -19.20 -19.17
N LEU A 113 6.30 -17.96 -18.78
CA LEU A 113 6.73 -17.38 -17.49
C LEU A 113 6.11 -18.13 -16.30
N GLU A 114 4.82 -18.49 -16.39
CA GLU A 114 4.13 -19.27 -15.35
C GLU A 114 4.77 -20.65 -15.17
N ASN A 115 5.07 -21.34 -16.27
CA ASN A 115 5.76 -22.64 -16.24
C ASN A 115 7.16 -22.55 -15.61
N LYS A 116 7.92 -21.50 -15.95
CA LYS A 116 9.23 -21.24 -15.34
C LYS A 116 9.11 -21.01 -13.84
N LYS A 117 8.17 -20.15 -13.42
CA LYS A 117 7.92 -19.85 -12.00
C LYS A 117 7.53 -21.11 -11.22
N ASN A 118 6.66 -21.94 -11.77
CA ASN A 118 6.25 -23.20 -11.14
C ASN A 118 7.45 -24.15 -10.95
N THR A 119 8.35 -24.21 -11.94
CA THR A 119 9.57 -25.02 -11.84
C THR A 119 10.49 -24.53 -10.72
N GLU A 120 10.70 -23.21 -10.62
CA GLU A 120 11.50 -22.60 -9.54
C GLU A 120 10.89 -22.85 -8.16
N ILE A 121 9.56 -22.74 -8.02
CA ILE A 121 8.85 -23.03 -6.76
C ILE A 121 9.06 -24.49 -6.33
N ILE A 122 8.96 -25.45 -7.25
CA ILE A 122 9.20 -26.87 -6.96
C ILE A 122 10.63 -27.08 -6.46
N GLU A 123 11.62 -26.43 -7.07
CA GLU A 123 13.02 -26.54 -6.67
C GLU A 123 13.27 -25.94 -5.28
N ILE A 124 12.70 -24.75 -5.00
CA ILE A 124 12.80 -24.10 -3.68
C ILE A 124 12.19 -24.98 -2.60
N ASN A 125 11.00 -25.54 -2.84
CA ASN A 125 10.34 -26.43 -1.87
C ASN A 125 11.17 -27.68 -1.60
N LYS A 126 11.83 -28.25 -2.62
CA LYS A 126 12.75 -29.38 -2.44
C LYS A 126 13.92 -29.01 -1.54
N ARG A 127 14.53 -27.83 -1.74
CA ARG A 127 15.64 -27.32 -0.91
C ARG A 127 15.20 -27.04 0.54
N LEU A 128 14.01 -26.46 0.73
CA LEU A 128 13.44 -26.21 2.06
C LEU A 128 13.23 -27.51 2.84
N ASN A 129 12.59 -28.51 2.23
CA ASN A 129 12.38 -29.82 2.88
C ASN A 129 13.70 -30.50 3.27
N GLN A 130 14.75 -30.33 2.46
CA GLN A 130 16.08 -30.83 2.80
C GLN A 130 16.66 -30.08 4.02
N LYS A 131 16.54 -28.75 4.07
CA LYS A 131 17.00 -27.94 5.21
C LYS A 131 16.22 -28.20 6.49
N ASP A 132 14.92 -28.44 6.40
CA ASP A 132 14.11 -28.83 7.56
C ASP A 132 14.56 -30.19 8.12
N SER A 133 14.91 -31.13 7.24
CA SER A 133 15.46 -32.43 7.66
C SER A 133 16.82 -32.27 8.36
N GLU A 134 17.71 -31.42 7.83
CA GLU A 134 18.99 -31.09 8.47
C GLU A 134 18.79 -30.42 9.84
N LEU A 135 17.86 -29.47 9.95
CA LEU A 135 17.54 -28.79 11.20
C LEU A 135 17.00 -29.77 12.25
N GLN A 136 16.13 -30.70 11.88
CA GLN A 136 15.64 -31.73 12.80
C GLN A 136 16.77 -32.62 13.35
N ILE A 137 17.78 -32.93 12.53
CA ILE A 137 18.96 -33.68 12.98
C ILE A 137 19.75 -32.86 14.00
N ILE A 138 20.02 -31.58 13.71
CA ILE A 138 20.74 -30.68 14.62
C ILE A 138 19.98 -30.52 15.94
N GLN A 139 18.65 -30.36 15.88
CA GLN A 139 17.79 -30.25 17.05
C GLN A 139 17.93 -31.48 17.97
N ARG A 140 17.84 -32.69 17.38
CA ARG A 140 18.01 -33.95 18.14
C ARG A 140 19.40 -34.06 18.76
N GLN A 141 20.44 -33.61 18.07
CA GLN A 141 21.80 -33.59 18.61
C GLN A 141 21.93 -32.60 19.77
N LEU A 142 21.30 -31.43 19.66
CA LEU A 142 21.28 -30.42 20.73
C LEU A 142 20.52 -30.95 21.96
N ASP A 143 19.38 -31.59 21.77
CA ASP A 143 18.60 -32.21 22.84
C ASP A 143 19.40 -33.31 23.54
N TYR A 144 20.08 -34.17 22.77
CA TYR A 144 20.99 -35.18 23.31
C TYR A 144 22.12 -34.54 24.12
N PHE A 145 22.77 -33.50 23.57
CA PHE A 145 23.82 -32.78 24.27
C PHE A 145 23.31 -32.16 25.56
N ASN A 146 22.17 -31.49 25.54
CA ASN A 146 21.54 -30.90 26.73
C ASN A 146 21.17 -31.96 27.77
N GLN A 147 20.72 -33.14 27.36
CA GLN A 147 20.41 -34.25 28.26
C GLN A 147 21.68 -34.82 28.91
N VAL A 148 22.78 -34.94 28.16
CA VAL A 148 24.08 -35.36 28.70
C VAL A 148 24.67 -34.29 29.61
N TYR A 149 24.63 -33.03 29.19
CA TYR A 149 25.17 -31.88 29.93
C TYR A 149 24.40 -31.64 31.23
N SER A 150 23.07 -31.74 31.23
CA SER A 150 22.25 -31.63 32.44
C SER A 150 22.48 -32.78 33.43
N LYS A 151 22.77 -33.99 32.96
CA LYS A 151 23.17 -35.11 33.84
C LYS A 151 24.58 -34.94 34.40
N GLN A 152 25.49 -34.33 33.65
CA GLN A 152 26.89 -34.15 34.04
C GLN A 152 27.12 -32.91 34.93
N TYR A 153 26.24 -31.91 34.87
CA TYR A 153 26.33 -30.65 35.63
C TYR A 153 25.09 -30.37 36.49
N GLN A 154 24.51 -31.39 37.13
CA GLN A 154 23.71 -31.18 38.34
C GLN A 154 24.65 -30.74 39.49
N SER A 155 25.19 -29.53 39.37
CA SER A 155 25.81 -28.84 40.50
C SER A 155 24.69 -28.56 41.50
N GLN A 156 24.74 -29.28 42.62
CA GLN A 156 23.93 -28.95 43.79
C GLN A 156 24.14 -27.46 44.08
N ILE A 157 23.04 -26.72 44.18
CA ILE A 157 23.12 -25.31 44.60
C ILE A 157 23.78 -25.32 45.97
N GLN A 158 24.96 -24.72 46.07
CA GLN A 158 25.62 -24.58 47.35
C GLN A 158 24.85 -23.52 48.12
N GLN A 159 24.41 -23.89 49.33
CA GLN A 159 23.91 -22.93 50.29
C GLN A 159 25.10 -22.27 50.99
N PHE A 160 24.97 -21.00 51.35
CA PHE A 160 25.96 -20.39 52.24
C PHE A 160 26.01 -21.19 53.54
N SER A 161 27.22 -21.53 53.99
CA SER A 161 27.43 -22.26 55.26
C SER A 161 27.04 -21.44 56.49
N LYS A 162 26.81 -20.14 56.32
CA LYS A 162 26.39 -19.19 57.35
C LYS A 162 25.28 -18.31 56.80
N THR A 163 24.40 -17.86 57.69
CA THR A 163 23.41 -16.82 57.44
C THR A 163 24.04 -15.60 56.78
N LEU A 164 23.49 -15.19 55.64
CA LEU A 164 23.94 -13.99 54.91
C LEU A 164 23.52 -12.73 55.64
N ILE A 165 24.46 -11.83 55.96
CA ILE A 165 24.18 -10.56 56.62
C ILE A 165 24.96 -9.41 55.97
N PHE A 166 24.35 -8.23 55.91
CA PHE A 166 25.02 -6.99 55.54
C PHE A 166 26.10 -6.66 56.57
N SER A 167 27.28 -6.27 56.06
CA SER A 167 28.44 -5.94 56.86
C SER A 167 28.31 -4.56 57.49
N ASN A 168 28.59 -4.44 58.78
CA ASN A 168 28.82 -3.13 59.40
C ASN A 168 30.17 -2.51 59.02
N THR A 169 31.07 -3.31 58.45
CA THR A 169 32.43 -2.90 58.06
C THR A 169 32.50 -2.56 56.57
N TYR A 170 31.89 -3.37 55.70
CA TYR A 170 31.95 -3.22 54.24
C TYR A 170 30.77 -2.39 53.71
N LYS A 171 30.66 -1.16 54.19
CA LYS A 171 29.58 -0.23 53.82
C LYS A 171 30.04 1.21 53.82
N HIS A 172 29.33 2.06 53.08
CA HIS A 172 29.46 3.51 53.27
C HIS A 172 29.04 3.91 54.70
N SER A 173 29.65 4.95 55.26
CA SER A 173 29.37 5.44 56.63
C SER A 173 27.89 5.76 56.84
N ASN A 174 27.26 6.38 55.85
CA ASN A 174 25.82 6.75 55.86
C ASN A 174 24.84 5.60 55.57
N CYS A 175 25.30 4.37 55.32
CA CYS A 175 24.40 3.21 55.28
C CYS A 175 24.14 2.74 56.71
N GLN A 176 22.88 2.49 57.06
CA GLN A 176 22.50 1.93 58.35
C GLN A 176 22.13 0.47 58.19
N VAL A 177 22.79 -0.39 58.96
CA VAL A 177 22.52 -1.83 58.99
C VAL A 177 21.79 -2.15 60.29
N SER A 178 20.68 -2.87 60.19
CA SER A 178 19.76 -3.17 61.28
C SER A 178 19.24 -4.61 61.22
N GLU A 179 18.35 -4.99 62.14
CA GLU A 179 17.76 -6.34 62.24
C GLU A 179 18.83 -7.46 62.24
N GLY A 180 19.88 -7.30 63.06
CA GLY A 180 20.96 -8.29 63.14
C GLY A 180 21.76 -8.44 61.84
N GLY A 181 21.80 -7.40 61.00
CA GLY A 181 22.49 -7.44 59.71
C GLY A 181 21.58 -7.82 58.53
N LYS A 182 20.29 -8.02 58.75
CA LYS A 182 19.37 -8.42 57.67
C LYS A 182 18.87 -7.29 56.82
N VAL A 183 18.85 -6.08 57.35
CA VAL A 183 18.29 -4.92 56.68
C VAL A 183 19.33 -3.84 56.55
N VAL A 184 19.40 -3.22 55.38
CA VAL A 184 20.20 -2.04 55.14
C VAL A 184 19.34 -0.94 54.53
N GLU A 185 19.57 0.29 54.98
CA GLU A 185 18.93 1.48 54.43
C GLU A 185 19.95 2.59 54.19
N SER A 186 19.67 3.42 53.19
CA SER A 186 20.37 4.69 52.98
C SER A 186 19.37 5.83 52.82
N ASN A 187 19.73 6.98 53.39
CA ASN A 187 19.07 8.26 53.15
C ASN A 187 20.10 9.19 52.49
N GLY A 188 19.85 9.62 51.26
CA GLY A 188 20.77 10.44 50.47
C GLY A 188 21.32 9.73 49.23
N SER A 189 22.57 10.03 48.88
CA SER A 189 23.29 9.64 47.64
C SER A 189 23.35 8.13 47.36
N TYR A 190 23.95 7.73 46.22
CA TYR A 190 24.14 6.33 45.84
C TYR A 190 25.26 5.66 46.65
N LEU A 191 24.85 4.87 47.65
CA LEU A 191 25.76 4.28 48.63
C LEU A 191 25.70 2.75 48.60
N SER A 192 26.87 2.13 48.61
CA SER A 192 27.00 0.67 48.58
C SER A 192 27.12 0.06 49.98
N CYS A 193 26.58 -1.13 50.13
CA CYS A 193 26.77 -2.01 51.28
C CYS A 193 26.94 -3.44 50.79
N LEU A 194 27.96 -4.14 51.26
CA LEU A 194 28.21 -5.55 50.95
C LEU A 194 27.85 -6.42 52.16
N CYS A 195 27.66 -7.71 51.92
CA CYS A 195 27.56 -8.71 52.98
C CYS A 195 28.92 -9.06 53.57
N ASP A 196 28.95 -9.64 54.77
CA ASP A 196 30.18 -10.12 55.41
C ASP A 196 30.74 -11.38 54.73
N GLN A 197 29.86 -12.16 54.10
CA GLN A 197 30.22 -13.43 53.49
C GLN A 197 30.57 -13.25 52.01
N ALA A 198 31.77 -13.66 51.63
CA ALA A 198 32.15 -13.79 50.23
C ALA A 198 31.39 -14.94 49.56
N ILE A 199 31.11 -14.80 48.27
CA ILE A 199 30.63 -15.86 47.39
C ILE A 199 31.75 -16.90 47.26
N PRO A 200 31.46 -18.20 47.46
CA PRO A 200 32.43 -19.26 47.24
C PRO A 200 33.07 -19.16 45.85
N LYS A 201 34.36 -19.48 45.75
CA LYS A 201 35.12 -19.43 44.48
C LYS A 201 34.79 -20.58 43.52
N THR A 202 33.88 -21.47 43.88
CA THR A 202 33.47 -22.63 43.07
C THR A 202 31.96 -22.85 43.19
N GLY A 203 31.40 -23.60 42.25
CA GLY A 203 29.99 -23.96 42.23
C GLY A 203 29.03 -22.82 41.86
N LYS A 204 27.78 -23.02 42.29
CA LYS A 204 26.63 -22.16 42.02
C LYS A 204 25.93 -21.83 43.32
N ILE A 205 25.61 -20.55 43.53
CA ILE A 205 24.98 -20.05 44.74
C ILE A 205 23.75 -19.22 44.42
N GLN A 206 22.80 -19.19 45.34
CA GLN A 206 21.59 -18.37 45.25
C GLN A 206 21.31 -17.63 46.56
N PHE A 207 20.82 -16.41 46.44
CA PHE A 207 20.37 -15.57 47.55
C PHE A 207 19.33 -14.57 47.06
N ALA A 208 18.63 -13.90 47.97
CA ALA A 208 17.55 -13.00 47.59
C ALA A 208 17.53 -11.71 48.39
N PHE A 209 17.07 -10.67 47.71
CA PHE A 209 16.80 -9.38 48.29
C PHE A 209 15.30 -9.10 48.22
N GLN A 210 14.72 -8.72 49.35
CA GLN A 210 13.38 -8.15 49.42
C GLN A 210 13.49 -6.63 49.47
N ILE A 211 12.76 -5.96 48.59
CA ILE A 211 12.71 -4.50 48.55
C ILE A 211 11.70 -4.01 49.58
N ILE A 212 12.13 -3.28 50.60
CA ILE A 212 11.27 -2.80 51.70
C ILE A 212 10.82 -1.36 51.44
N ASN A 213 11.71 -0.53 50.90
CA ASN A 213 11.42 0.83 50.44
C ASN A 213 12.26 1.13 49.20
N ILE A 214 11.72 1.87 48.24
CA ILE A 214 12.38 2.09 46.95
C ILE A 214 12.44 3.58 46.59
N GLY A 215 13.66 4.09 46.50
CA GLY A 215 14.01 5.28 45.73
C GLY A 215 14.64 4.81 44.42
N CYS A 216 15.97 4.82 44.35
CA CYS A 216 16.72 4.08 43.32
C CYS A 216 17.60 3.03 43.99
N CYS A 217 17.48 1.77 43.55
CA CYS A 217 18.14 0.65 44.20
C CYS A 217 18.75 -0.30 43.17
N PHE A 218 19.96 -0.76 43.43
CA PHE A 218 20.65 -1.79 42.67
C PHE A 218 20.93 -2.98 43.58
N VAL A 219 20.69 -4.19 43.08
CA VAL A 219 20.93 -5.43 43.80
C VAL A 219 21.80 -6.38 42.97
N GLY A 220 22.76 -7.05 43.61
CA GLY A 220 23.64 -7.98 42.89
C GLY A 220 24.88 -8.37 43.70
N ILE A 221 26.05 -8.32 43.06
CA ILE A 221 27.34 -8.68 43.65
C ILE A 221 28.41 -7.64 43.33
N GLY A 222 29.43 -7.53 44.15
CA GLY A 222 30.53 -6.59 43.92
C GLY A 222 31.85 -7.04 44.51
N TYR A 223 32.94 -6.48 43.96
CA TYR A 223 34.29 -6.68 44.46
C TYR A 223 34.56 -5.68 45.59
N ARG A 224 34.81 -6.20 46.79
CA ARG A 224 35.04 -5.38 47.99
C ARG A 224 36.11 -4.31 47.76
N ASP A 225 37.25 -4.72 47.20
CA ASP A 225 38.42 -3.85 47.07
C ASP A 225 38.18 -2.71 46.07
N PHE A 226 37.36 -2.92 45.03
CA PHE A 226 36.95 -1.85 44.10
C PHE A 226 35.98 -0.86 44.76
N LEU A 227 34.98 -1.36 45.48
CA LEU A 227 34.00 -0.50 46.16
C LEU A 227 34.66 0.28 47.31
N GLN A 228 35.56 -0.34 48.06
CA GLN A 228 36.29 0.31 49.16
C GLN A 228 37.19 1.45 48.66
N LYS A 229 37.87 1.30 47.52
CA LYS A 229 38.69 2.37 46.91
C LYS A 229 37.90 3.65 46.62
N ASN A 230 36.60 3.51 46.38
CA ASN A 230 35.68 4.63 46.14
C ASN A 230 34.87 5.01 47.39
N ASN A 231 35.35 4.63 48.58
CA ASN A 231 34.65 4.84 49.85
C ASN A 231 33.19 4.33 49.82
N TYR A 232 32.92 3.26 49.07
CA TYR A 232 31.58 2.70 48.86
C TYR A 232 30.57 3.68 48.23
N GLN A 233 31.03 4.69 47.48
CA GLN A 233 30.19 5.50 46.62
C GLN A 233 30.07 4.85 45.23
N SER A 234 28.84 4.74 44.71
CA SER A 234 28.54 3.88 43.55
C SER A 234 28.41 4.63 42.21
N TYR A 235 28.72 5.93 42.15
CA TYR A 235 28.59 6.67 40.89
C TYR A 235 29.73 6.35 39.92
N GLY A 236 29.45 5.55 38.89
CA GLY A 236 30.24 5.45 37.65
C GLY A 236 31.57 4.67 37.69
N ASN A 237 31.99 4.13 38.84
CA ASN A 237 33.36 3.60 39.00
C ASN A 237 33.51 2.07 38.85
N GLY A 238 32.48 1.38 38.32
CA GLY A 238 32.52 -0.07 38.12
C GLY A 238 32.67 -0.85 39.43
N GLY A 239 32.93 -2.16 39.34
CA GLY A 239 33.21 -3.00 40.53
C GLY A 239 32.01 -3.79 41.04
N GLN A 240 30.86 -3.70 40.36
CA GLN A 240 29.66 -4.45 40.69
C GLN A 240 29.00 -5.04 39.44
N TYR A 241 28.28 -6.13 39.64
CA TYR A 241 27.30 -6.67 38.73
C TYR A 241 25.95 -6.56 39.40
N SER A 242 25.05 -5.75 38.86
CA SER A 242 23.78 -5.44 39.54
C SER A 242 22.68 -5.10 38.57
N ILE A 243 21.43 -5.30 39.00
CA ILE A 243 20.22 -4.82 38.33
C ILE A 243 19.57 -3.70 39.15
N SER A 244 19.12 -2.66 38.46
CA SER A 244 18.41 -1.50 39.01
C SER A 244 16.91 -1.72 39.03
N SER A 245 16.22 -1.05 39.95
CA SER A 245 14.76 -0.93 39.96
C SER A 245 14.19 -0.44 38.63
N ASP A 246 14.97 0.36 37.89
CA ASP A 246 14.56 1.04 36.66
C ASP A 246 15.05 0.33 35.38
N ARG A 247 15.26 -0.99 35.44
CA ARG A 247 15.66 -1.85 34.29
C ARG A 247 17.07 -1.63 33.75
N TYR A 248 17.94 -0.99 34.52
CA TYR A 248 19.36 -0.90 34.17
C TYR A 248 20.11 -2.09 34.72
N THR A 249 21.15 -2.53 34.00
CA THR A 249 22.19 -3.38 34.58
C THR A 249 23.52 -2.63 34.65
N CYS A 250 24.36 -3.07 35.57
CA CYS A 250 25.75 -2.65 35.65
C CYS A 250 26.63 -3.89 35.55
N SER A 251 27.73 -3.77 34.81
CA SER A 251 28.76 -4.80 34.69
C SER A 251 30.12 -4.21 35.04
N HIS A 252 30.89 -4.93 35.84
CA HIS A 252 32.24 -4.50 36.20
C HIS A 252 33.15 -4.35 34.96
N HIS A 253 33.03 -5.25 33.99
CA HIS A 253 33.98 -5.34 32.87
C HIS A 253 33.38 -4.87 31.52
N ASN A 254 32.05 -4.89 31.37
CA ASN A 254 31.40 -4.49 30.12
C ASN A 254 30.66 -3.16 30.31
N LYS A 255 31.37 -2.04 30.09
CA LYS A 255 30.79 -0.70 30.23
C LYS A 255 29.76 -0.35 29.14
N GLN A 256 29.66 -1.12 28.06
CA GLN A 256 28.71 -0.84 26.97
C GLN A 256 27.25 -1.13 27.37
N ILE A 257 27.05 -1.97 28.39
CA ILE A 257 25.74 -2.32 28.93
C ILE A 257 25.35 -1.48 30.15
N ASP A 258 26.29 -0.73 30.73
CA ASP A 258 26.03 0.13 31.88
C ASP A 258 25.04 1.26 31.53
N GLY A 259 23.99 1.41 32.33
CA GLY A 259 23.11 2.58 32.26
C GLY A 259 22.23 2.65 31.01
N ARG A 260 22.04 1.53 30.29
CA ARG A 260 21.04 1.42 29.21
C ARG A 260 19.93 0.44 29.62
N PRO A 261 18.64 0.77 29.42
CA PRO A 261 17.58 -0.20 29.62
C PRO A 261 17.75 -1.26 28.51
N SER A 262 18.13 -2.49 28.87
CA SER A 262 18.14 -3.58 27.89
C SER A 262 16.75 -4.19 27.80
N GLN A 263 16.33 -4.61 26.60
CA GLN A 263 15.06 -5.34 26.42
C GLN A 263 15.01 -6.67 27.18
N SER A 264 16.15 -7.13 27.71
CA SER A 264 16.36 -8.37 28.46
C SER A 264 16.45 -8.16 29.99
N THR A 265 15.84 -7.10 30.52
CA THR A 265 15.79 -6.79 31.95
C THR A 265 14.37 -6.51 32.43
N PHE A 266 14.17 -6.50 33.74
CA PHE A 266 12.87 -6.25 34.38
C PHE A 266 12.97 -5.15 35.44
N SER A 267 11.86 -4.48 35.69
CA SER A 267 11.72 -3.49 36.77
C SER A 267 11.18 -4.15 38.03
N PHE A 268 11.49 -3.59 39.19
CA PHE A 268 10.97 -4.07 40.46
C PHE A 268 10.64 -2.92 41.40
N THR A 269 9.72 -3.17 42.32
CA THR A 269 9.13 -2.19 43.23
C THR A 269 9.12 -2.71 44.68
N ILE A 270 8.51 -1.96 45.58
CA ILE A 270 8.33 -2.30 46.99
C ILE A 270 7.66 -3.67 47.11
N ASN A 271 8.15 -4.48 48.06
CA ASN A 271 7.78 -5.87 48.35
C ASN A 271 8.20 -6.92 47.32
N ASP A 272 8.79 -6.54 46.19
CA ASP A 272 9.35 -7.52 45.27
C ASP A 272 10.53 -8.26 45.90
N ILE A 273 10.65 -9.55 45.59
CA ILE A 273 11.78 -10.40 45.97
C ILE A 273 12.57 -10.71 44.71
N ILE A 274 13.84 -10.32 44.71
CA ILE A 274 14.78 -10.53 43.60
C ILE A 274 15.72 -11.65 43.99
N ILE A 275 15.67 -12.75 43.25
CA ILE A 275 16.56 -13.89 43.43
C ILE A 275 17.77 -13.68 42.53
N VAL A 276 18.94 -13.75 43.13
CA VAL A 276 20.24 -13.67 42.46
C VAL A 276 20.84 -15.06 42.45
N GLU A 277 21.21 -15.55 41.27
CA GLU A 277 21.97 -16.77 41.07
C GLU A 277 23.33 -16.42 40.48
N VAL A 278 24.38 -17.00 41.05
CA VAL A 278 25.76 -16.78 40.61
C VAL A 278 26.39 -18.14 40.39
N SER A 279 26.94 -18.36 39.20
CA SER A 279 27.78 -19.52 38.91
C SER A 279 29.18 -19.06 38.55
N ILE A 280 30.14 -19.45 39.38
CA ILE A 280 31.55 -19.12 39.16
C ILE A 280 32.12 -19.96 38.01
N GLU A 281 31.76 -21.25 37.96
CA GLU A 281 32.23 -22.18 36.93
C GLU A 281 31.68 -21.85 35.54
N MET A 282 30.39 -21.52 35.47
CA MET A 282 29.71 -21.15 34.23
C MET A 282 29.78 -19.65 33.92
N LYS A 283 30.48 -18.87 34.76
CA LYS A 283 30.74 -17.44 34.59
C LYS A 283 29.51 -16.60 34.29
N TYR A 284 28.46 -16.72 35.10
CA TYR A 284 27.28 -15.87 34.96
C TYR A 284 26.69 -15.43 36.30
N ILE A 285 26.01 -14.28 36.25
CA ILE A 285 25.06 -13.82 37.25
C ILE A 285 23.70 -13.65 36.60
N LYS A 286 22.67 -14.09 37.30
CA LYS A 286 21.30 -14.11 36.82
C LYS A 286 20.38 -13.57 37.90
N TRP A 287 19.51 -12.64 37.53
CA TRP A 287 18.45 -12.12 38.38
C TRP A 287 17.12 -12.62 37.87
N ARG A 288 16.23 -12.96 38.79
CA ARG A 288 14.83 -13.24 38.47
C ARG A 288 13.92 -12.67 39.55
N LYS A 289 12.72 -12.28 39.15
CA LYS A 289 11.68 -11.89 40.09
C LYS A 289 11.01 -13.14 40.67
N TYR A 290 10.84 -13.21 41.99
CA TYR A 290 10.23 -14.39 42.62
C TYR A 290 8.78 -14.61 42.16
N SER A 291 8.00 -13.54 42.03
CA SER A 291 6.60 -13.59 41.61
C SER A 291 6.39 -13.97 40.14
N ASN A 292 7.42 -13.83 39.31
CA ASN A 292 7.34 -14.12 37.88
C ASN A 292 8.69 -14.63 37.37
N SER A 293 8.82 -15.95 37.24
CA SER A 293 10.07 -16.59 36.80
C SER A 293 10.45 -16.30 35.34
N GLN A 294 9.52 -15.77 34.53
CA GLN A 294 9.81 -15.35 33.16
C GLN A 294 10.53 -14.00 33.10
N GLU A 295 10.42 -13.18 34.15
CA GLU A 295 11.17 -11.93 34.28
C GLU A 295 12.59 -12.24 34.77
N MET A 296 13.53 -12.22 33.83
CA MET A 296 14.91 -12.61 34.06
C MET A 296 15.87 -11.66 33.36
N ALA A 297 17.01 -11.40 34.01
CA ALA A 297 18.17 -10.75 33.43
C ALA A 297 19.40 -11.61 33.68
N GLN A 298 20.35 -11.65 32.75
CA GLN A 298 21.60 -12.40 32.92
C GLN A 298 22.77 -11.60 32.34
N LEU A 299 23.90 -11.62 33.04
CA LEU A 299 25.18 -11.10 32.57
C LEU A 299 26.26 -12.18 32.69
N GLU A 300 27.23 -12.10 31.78
CA GLU A 300 28.49 -12.82 31.92
C GLU A 300 29.27 -12.24 33.11
N LEU A 301 29.93 -13.11 33.87
CA LEU A 301 30.83 -12.74 34.95
C LEU A 301 32.26 -12.92 34.50
N ASP A 302 33.05 -11.85 34.64
CA ASP A 302 34.50 -11.98 34.53
C ASP A 302 35.08 -12.54 35.84
N THR A 303 35.37 -13.84 35.86
CA THR A 303 36.02 -14.51 36.99
C THR A 303 37.55 -14.58 36.84
N SER A 304 38.14 -13.90 35.85
CA SER A 304 39.61 -13.86 35.68
C SER A 304 40.30 -13.06 36.81
N ILE A 305 39.54 -12.18 37.46
CA ILE A 305 39.99 -11.39 38.59
C ILE A 305 39.99 -12.27 39.84
N SER A 306 41.16 -12.46 40.48
CA SER A 306 41.34 -13.30 41.67
C SER A 306 40.70 -12.75 42.96
N GLN A 307 39.96 -11.64 42.86
CA GLN A 307 39.31 -10.95 43.98
C GLN A 307 38.02 -11.65 44.40
N GLU A 308 37.64 -11.41 45.65
CA GLU A 308 36.42 -11.96 46.22
C GLU A 308 35.19 -11.13 45.83
N LEU A 309 34.13 -11.83 45.43
CA LEU A 309 32.82 -11.27 45.16
C LEU A 309 31.94 -11.41 46.39
N TYR A 310 31.13 -10.40 46.67
CA TYR A 310 30.22 -10.37 47.80
C TYR A 310 28.82 -9.98 47.32
N PRO A 311 27.74 -10.55 47.88
CA PRO A 311 26.41 -10.00 47.69
C PRO A 311 26.38 -8.54 48.14
N CYS A 312 25.84 -7.66 47.31
CA CYS A 312 25.84 -6.23 47.59
C CYS A 312 24.59 -5.54 47.08
N VAL A 313 24.37 -4.37 47.66
CA VAL A 313 23.36 -3.41 47.21
C VAL A 313 23.99 -2.04 47.02
N CYS A 314 23.41 -1.25 46.13
CA CYS A 314 23.63 0.19 46.04
C CYS A 314 22.28 0.90 46.18
N LEU A 315 22.21 1.84 47.12
CA LEU A 315 20.97 2.41 47.61
C LEU A 315 20.98 3.93 47.48
N TYR A 316 19.90 4.49 46.96
CA TYR A 316 19.54 5.90 47.03
C TYR A 316 18.13 6.00 47.61
N ASN A 317 17.99 6.55 48.82
CA ASN A 317 16.71 6.64 49.55
C ASN A 317 15.94 5.30 49.57
N SER A 318 16.64 4.19 49.78
CA SER A 318 16.10 2.84 49.63
C SER A 318 16.42 1.96 50.83
N LYS A 319 15.58 0.95 51.06
CA LYS A 319 15.71 -0.04 52.13
C LYS A 319 15.54 -1.45 51.58
N VAL A 320 16.53 -2.30 51.84
CA VAL A 320 16.56 -3.67 51.32
C VAL A 320 16.83 -4.64 52.45
N LYS A 321 16.15 -5.79 52.40
CA LYS A 321 16.34 -6.91 53.32
C LYS A 321 16.93 -8.10 52.57
N ILE A 322 17.93 -8.77 53.15
CA ILE A 322 18.44 -10.04 52.63
C ILE A 322 17.66 -11.20 53.26
N LEU A 323 17.22 -12.15 52.43
CA LEU A 323 16.43 -13.30 52.89
C LEU A 323 17.31 -14.55 53.03
N ASP A 324 17.05 -15.32 54.09
CA ASP A 324 17.60 -16.68 54.22
C ASP A 324 16.68 -17.68 53.54
N ASN A 325 17.26 -18.81 53.10
CA ASN A 325 16.52 -20.02 52.73
C ASN A 325 15.33 -19.77 51.82
N ILE A 326 15.61 -19.33 50.59
CA ILE A 326 14.59 -19.26 49.55
C ILE A 326 14.19 -20.71 49.24
N LEU A 327 13.01 -21.13 49.69
CA LEU A 327 12.38 -22.34 49.21
C LEU A 327 11.95 -22.07 47.77
N ILE A 328 12.68 -22.64 46.81
CA ILE A 328 12.42 -22.54 45.38
C ILE A 328 11.70 -23.79 44.92
#